data_AF-A0AAV0XS85-F1
#
_entry.id   AF-A0AAV0XS85-F1
#
_cell.length_a   1.000
_cell.length_b   1.000
_cell.length_c   1.000
_cell.angle_alpha   90.00
_cell.angle_beta   90.00
_cell.angle_gamma   90.00
#
_symmetry.space_group_name_H-M   'P 1'
#
loop_
_entity.id
_entity.type
_entity.pdbx_description
1 polymer ?
#
loop_
_entity_poly.entity_id
_entity_poly.type
_entity_poly.pdbx_seq_one_letter_code
_entity_poly.pdbx_strand_id
1 'polypeptide(L)'
;METVVSIPIADPAMENKDIIAYKQELIKDVYCTNVVGTVKLGKVIVSILNVSEVTKEINESVMNRILYDTATSYNIHTVHAVINNDNRVNRILNLIRSDHMSIDERKSIFEICEQYSEIFHLEGDRLTFTNAAEHVINLNVNQQPIYQRPYRLPHSQQSEIKQQLDKMEQGGIIEPSSSPWNAPLLLVKKKLDASGKEKFRIVIDFRALNQVTLNEFHPLPNITEILDHLGQCQLFSVIDLASGFYQIPLSESSRELTAFSANNAHYHFRRMAMEMKTSPSTFQRLMDNVLSGIIGIKCLVYLDDIIIYAKN
;
A
#
# COMPACT_ATOMS: atom_id res chain seq x y z
N MET A 1 -13.24 22.86 -17.05
CA MET A 1 -12.33 23.85 -17.67
C MET A 1 -12.38 25.09 -16.81
N GLU A 2 -11.23 25.64 -16.39
CA GLU A 2 -11.16 26.79 -15.50
C GLU A 2 -10.98 28.07 -16.34
N THR A 3 -11.84 29.06 -16.13
CA THR A 3 -11.81 30.33 -16.86
C THR A 3 -11.69 31.48 -15.88
N VAL A 4 -10.77 32.41 -16.17
CA VAL A 4 -10.50 33.57 -15.32
C VAL A 4 -11.25 34.79 -15.85
N VAL A 5 -12.00 35.47 -14.98
CA VAL A 5 -12.87 36.60 -15.35
C VAL A 5 -12.70 37.77 -14.38
N SER A 6 -12.77 39.00 -14.88
CA SER A 6 -12.76 40.20 -14.04
C SER A 6 -14.18 40.59 -13.61
N ILE A 7 -14.39 40.85 -12.32
CA ILE A 7 -15.66 41.39 -11.79
C ILE A 7 -15.48 42.82 -11.31
N PRO A 8 -16.47 43.70 -11.52
CA PRO A 8 -16.44 45.07 -11.01
C PRO A 8 -16.75 45.11 -9.51
N ILE A 9 -16.04 45.99 -8.80
CA ILE A 9 -16.24 46.29 -7.38
C ILE A 9 -16.85 47.69 -7.31
N ALA A 10 -18.08 47.76 -6.80
CA ALA A 10 -18.87 48.99 -6.82
C ALA A 10 -18.38 50.05 -5.81
N ASP A 11 -17.63 49.64 -4.79
CA ASP A 11 -17.13 50.54 -3.73
C ASP A 11 -15.74 51.10 -4.09
N PRO A 12 -15.60 52.40 -4.39
CA PRO A 12 -14.31 53.02 -4.71
C PRO A 12 -13.30 52.97 -3.56
N ALA A 13 -13.75 52.81 -2.31
CA ALA A 13 -12.89 52.73 -1.14
C ALA A 13 -12.14 51.38 -1.01
N MET A 14 -12.41 50.44 -1.93
CA MET A 14 -11.76 49.13 -2.01
C MET A 14 -10.52 49.09 -2.90
N GLU A 15 -10.19 50.18 -3.60
CA GLU A 15 -9.01 50.22 -4.47
C GLU A 15 -7.72 49.87 -3.68
N ASN A 16 -6.91 48.96 -4.23
CA ASN A 16 -5.71 48.39 -3.60
C ASN A 16 -5.94 47.61 -2.28
N LYS A 17 -7.19 47.24 -1.95
CA LYS A 17 -7.48 46.31 -0.86
C LYS A 17 -7.64 44.89 -1.40
N ASP A 18 -7.30 43.91 -0.58
CA ASP A 18 -7.61 42.52 -0.90
C ASP A 18 -9.02 42.17 -0.47
N ILE A 19 -9.67 41.41 -1.32
CA ILE A 19 -10.99 40.85 -1.07
C ILE A 19 -10.94 39.34 -1.23
N ILE A 20 -11.87 38.69 -0.55
CA ILE A 20 -12.07 37.25 -0.60
C ILE A 20 -13.41 37.00 -1.27
N ALA A 21 -13.40 36.41 -2.47
CA ALA A 21 -14.59 35.87 -3.10
C ALA A 21 -14.75 34.41 -2.64
N TYR A 22 -15.88 34.09 -2.03
CA TYR A 22 -16.15 32.74 -1.54
C TYR A 22 -16.68 31.84 -2.66
N LYS A 23 -16.47 30.53 -2.51
CA LYS A 23 -17.03 29.53 -3.41
C LYS A 23 -18.54 29.61 -3.36
N GLN A 24 -19.14 29.91 -4.51
CA GLN A 24 -20.59 29.99 -4.66
C GLN A 24 -21.01 29.52 -6.04
N GLU A 25 -22.20 28.93 -6.11
CA GLU A 25 -22.83 28.58 -7.38
C GLU A 25 -23.46 29.84 -7.99
N LEU A 26 -23.07 30.17 -9.22
CA LEU A 26 -23.55 31.37 -9.92
C LEU A 26 -24.82 31.06 -10.72
N ILE A 27 -24.77 29.94 -11.43
CA ILE A 27 -25.87 29.27 -12.12
C ILE A 27 -25.61 27.77 -11.99
N LYS A 28 -26.63 26.94 -12.27
CA LYS A 28 -26.52 25.48 -12.15
C LYS A 28 -25.22 24.96 -12.79
N ASP A 29 -24.43 24.19 -12.05
CA ASP A 29 -23.14 23.59 -12.45
C ASP A 29 -22.01 24.58 -12.85
N VAL A 30 -22.14 25.86 -12.53
CA VAL A 30 -21.07 26.86 -12.70
C VAL A 30 -20.78 27.59 -11.39
N TYR A 31 -19.53 27.50 -10.96
CA TYR A 31 -19.11 27.96 -9.65
C TYR A 31 -18.05 29.05 -9.76
N CYS A 32 -18.16 30.08 -8.93
CA CYS A 32 -17.00 30.88 -8.54
C CYS A 32 -16.20 30.06 -7.52
N THR A 33 -14.88 30.03 -7.64
CA THR A 33 -14.00 29.36 -6.66
C THR A 33 -13.65 30.30 -5.50
N ASN A 34 -13.04 29.76 -4.43
CA ASN A 34 -12.45 30.60 -3.39
C ASN A 34 -11.24 31.33 -3.98
N VAL A 35 -11.30 32.66 -4.01
CA VAL A 35 -10.22 33.52 -4.54
C VAL A 35 -9.93 34.64 -3.57
N VAL A 36 -8.64 34.87 -3.32
CA VAL A 36 -8.16 36.12 -2.70
C VAL A 36 -7.54 36.95 -3.82
N GLY A 37 -8.03 38.17 -4.00
CA GLY A 37 -7.57 39.05 -5.06
C GLY A 37 -7.55 40.50 -4.63
N THR A 38 -6.56 41.25 -5.13
CA THR A 38 -6.44 42.70 -4.90
C THR A 38 -7.29 43.44 -5.92
N VAL A 39 -8.10 44.40 -5.45
CA VAL A 39 -8.88 45.27 -6.34
C VAL A 39 -7.94 46.25 -7.05
N LYS A 40 -7.95 46.22 -8.38
CA LYS A 40 -7.22 47.15 -9.25
C LYS A 40 -8.16 47.72 -10.30
N LEU A 41 -8.15 49.04 -10.47
CA LEU A 41 -9.03 49.76 -11.40
C LEU A 41 -10.51 49.42 -11.15
N GLY A 42 -10.90 49.32 -9.87
CA GLY A 42 -12.26 48.94 -9.48
C GLY A 42 -12.69 47.53 -9.90
N LYS A 43 -11.74 46.62 -10.19
CA LYS A 43 -12.02 45.23 -10.57
C LYS A 43 -11.17 44.25 -9.80
N VAL A 44 -11.68 43.04 -9.59
CA VAL A 44 -10.91 41.89 -9.11
C VAL A 44 -11.01 40.75 -10.09
N ILE A 45 -9.96 39.94 -10.17
CA ILE A 45 -9.93 38.73 -11.00
C ILE A 45 -10.39 37.54 -10.15
N VAL A 46 -11.38 36.80 -10.64
CA VAL A 46 -11.89 35.57 -10.01
C VAL A 46 -11.83 34.41 -11.00
N SER A 47 -11.77 33.20 -10.46
CA SER A 47 -11.81 31.97 -11.25
C SER A 47 -13.21 31.37 -11.25
N ILE A 48 -13.68 31.01 -12.44
CA ILE A 48 -14.97 30.38 -12.69
C ILE A 48 -14.73 28.97 -13.22
N LEU A 49 -15.39 28.01 -12.57
CA LEU A 49 -15.35 26.61 -12.94
C LEU A 49 -16.71 26.18 -13.48
N ASN A 50 -16.75 25.82 -14.76
CA ASN A 50 -17.86 25.05 -15.33
C ASN A 50 -17.54 23.56 -15.18
N VAL A 51 -18.37 22.85 -14.42
CA VAL A 51 -18.24 21.39 -14.21
C VAL A 51 -19.16 20.58 -15.12
N SER A 52 -19.94 21.24 -15.97
CA SER A 52 -20.74 20.57 -17.00
C SER A 52 -19.98 20.42 -18.32
N GLU A 53 -20.41 19.46 -19.14
CA GLU A 53 -19.84 19.21 -20.48
C GLU A 53 -20.38 20.18 -21.55
N VAL A 54 -21.27 21.10 -21.17
CA VAL A 54 -21.92 22.07 -22.07
C VAL A 54 -21.42 23.47 -21.80
N THR A 55 -21.14 24.24 -22.84
CA THR A 55 -20.81 25.66 -22.74
C THR A 55 -22.00 26.43 -22.19
N LYS A 56 -21.76 27.23 -21.14
CA LYS A 56 -22.79 28.07 -20.51
C LYS A 56 -22.39 29.54 -20.63
N GLU A 57 -23.34 30.37 -21.09
CA GLU A 57 -23.16 31.81 -21.12
C GLU A 57 -23.62 32.44 -19.80
N ILE A 58 -22.79 33.33 -19.25
CA ILE A 58 -23.08 34.06 -18.02
C ILE A 58 -23.11 35.55 -18.37
N ASN A 59 -24.18 36.23 -17.95
CA ASN A 59 -24.31 37.66 -18.16
C ASN A 59 -23.68 38.46 -17.00
N GLU A 60 -23.46 39.76 -17.25
CA GLU A 60 -22.84 40.67 -16.28
C GLU A 60 -23.66 40.79 -14.98
N SER A 61 -24.99 40.68 -15.06
CA SER A 61 -25.86 40.74 -13.87
C SER A 61 -25.62 39.61 -12.86
N VAL A 62 -25.21 38.43 -13.34
CA VAL A 62 -24.87 37.28 -12.49
C VAL A 62 -23.48 37.46 -11.90
N MET A 63 -22.54 37.97 -12.69
CA MET A 63 -21.18 38.29 -12.24
C MET A 63 -21.16 39.34 -11.12
N ASN A 64 -22.08 40.31 -11.17
CA ASN A 64 -22.22 41.36 -10.15
C ASN A 64 -22.86 40.86 -8.83
N ARG A 65 -23.29 39.59 -8.77
CA ARG A 65 -23.84 38.97 -7.54
C ARG A 65 -22.81 38.13 -6.79
N ILE A 66 -21.55 38.14 -7.22
CA ILE A 66 -20.48 37.45 -6.50
C ILE A 66 -20.30 38.12 -5.15
N LEU A 67 -20.53 37.36 -4.07
CA LEU A 67 -20.34 37.83 -2.72
C LEU A 67 -18.85 37.81 -2.40
N TYR A 68 -18.35 38.95 -1.94
CA TYR A 68 -16.98 39.11 -1.49
C TYR A 68 -16.96 39.81 -0.14
N ASP A 69 -15.89 39.56 0.62
CA ASP A 69 -15.63 40.21 1.90
C ASP A 69 -14.23 40.84 1.91
N THR A 70 -14.01 41.83 2.77
CA THR A 70 -12.69 42.44 2.96
C THR A 70 -11.77 41.54 3.75
N ALA A 71 -10.59 41.25 3.22
CA ALA A 71 -9.57 40.55 3.97
C ALA A 71 -8.98 41.50 5.04
N THR A 72 -9.23 41.23 6.31
CA THR A 72 -8.69 42.00 7.43
C THR A 72 -7.49 41.33 8.11
N SER A 73 -7.32 40.02 7.91
CA SER A 73 -6.16 39.25 8.37
C SER A 73 -5.96 38.00 7.50
N TYR A 74 -4.70 37.59 7.30
CA TYR A 74 -4.34 36.46 6.43
C TYR A 74 -3.60 35.41 7.24
N ASN A 75 -4.16 34.20 7.32
CA ASN A 75 -3.42 33.02 7.76
C ASN A 75 -3.08 32.20 6.51
N ILE A 76 -1.88 32.42 5.98
CA ILE A 76 -1.39 31.66 4.83
C ILE A 76 -0.81 30.35 5.35
N HIS A 77 -1.56 29.27 5.18
CA HIS A 77 -1.06 27.92 5.45
C HIS A 77 -0.34 27.41 4.21
N THR A 78 0.99 27.33 4.26
CA THR A 78 1.74 26.62 3.23
C THR A 78 1.53 25.13 3.41
N VAL A 79 0.65 24.54 2.60
CA VAL A 79 0.62 23.09 2.41
C VAL A 79 1.76 22.76 1.47
N HIS A 80 2.94 22.51 2.03
CA HIS A 80 3.95 21.78 1.30
C HIS A 80 3.42 20.35 1.14
N ALA A 81 2.99 19.99 -0.07
CA ALA A 81 3.02 18.59 -0.48
C ALA A 81 4.51 18.19 -0.59
N VAL A 82 5.15 17.96 0.56
CA VAL A 82 6.48 17.38 0.60
C VAL A 82 6.31 15.92 0.21
N ILE A 83 6.61 15.58 -1.04
CA ILE A 83 7.04 14.21 -1.35
C ILE A 83 8.39 14.07 -0.64
N ASN A 84 8.35 13.42 0.52
CA ASN A 84 9.38 13.45 1.55
C ASN A 84 10.50 12.45 1.24
N ASN A 85 11.09 12.52 0.04
CA ASN A 85 12.15 11.58 -0.35
C ASN A 85 13.41 11.78 0.53
N ASP A 86 13.74 13.00 0.94
CA ASP A 86 14.84 13.25 1.86
C ASP A 86 14.60 12.62 3.25
N ASN A 87 13.38 12.66 3.79
CA ASN A 87 13.09 12.00 5.05
C ASN A 87 13.11 10.47 4.93
N ARG A 88 12.69 9.92 3.79
CA ARG A 88 12.69 8.48 3.56
C ARG A 88 14.11 7.92 3.41
N VAL A 89 14.92 8.56 2.55
CA VAL A 89 16.34 8.22 2.37
C VAL A 89 17.06 8.27 3.70
N ASN A 90 16.92 9.36 4.46
CA ASN A 90 17.53 9.48 5.78
C ASN A 90 17.07 8.37 6.75
N ARG A 91 15.79 7.99 6.73
CA ARG A 91 15.30 6.85 7.53
C ARG A 91 15.98 5.54 7.13
N ILE A 92 16.14 5.27 5.83
CA ILE A 92 16.81 4.06 5.33
C ILE A 92 18.27 4.06 5.76
N LEU A 93 19.01 5.14 5.50
CA LEU A 93 20.43 5.24 5.81
C LEU A 93 20.70 5.08 7.32
N ASN A 94 19.82 5.60 8.18
CA ASN A 94 19.91 5.44 9.64
C ASN A 94 19.68 4.00 10.12
N LEU A 95 19.04 3.14 9.31
CA LEU A 95 18.85 1.72 9.64
C LEU A 95 20.06 0.85 9.25
N ILE A 96 20.95 1.35 8.39
CA ILE A 96 22.10 0.59 7.89
C ILE A 96 23.23 0.59 8.93
N ARG A 97 23.57 -0.61 9.41
CA ARG A 97 24.75 -0.82 10.25
C ARG A 97 25.99 -0.83 9.36
N SER A 98 26.77 0.25 9.37
CA SER A 98 27.92 0.44 8.47
C SER A 98 29.27 0.52 9.17
N ASP A 99 29.32 0.34 10.51
CA ASP A 99 30.54 0.54 11.32
C ASP A 99 31.69 -0.44 10.99
N HIS A 100 31.37 -1.56 10.34
CA HIS A 100 32.31 -2.61 9.98
C HIS A 100 32.78 -2.53 8.50
N MET A 101 32.26 -1.57 7.74
CA MET A 101 32.53 -1.43 6.30
C MET A 101 33.65 -0.41 6.04
N SER A 102 34.39 -0.57 4.96
CA SER A 102 35.31 0.46 4.47
C SER A 102 34.56 1.68 3.94
N ILE A 103 35.28 2.78 3.73
CA ILE A 103 34.71 4.05 3.24
C ILE A 103 34.08 3.86 1.85
N ASP A 104 34.76 3.14 0.97
CA ASP A 104 34.30 2.91 -0.40
C ASP A 104 33.08 1.99 -0.45
N GLU A 105 33.08 0.89 0.31
CA GLU A 105 31.92 -0.01 0.43
C GLU A 105 30.69 0.72 0.98
N ARG A 106 30.88 1.51 2.04
CA ARG A 106 29.81 2.30 2.64
C ARG A 106 29.22 3.28 1.63
N LYS A 107 30.09 3.96 0.87
CA LYS A 107 29.66 4.90 -0.16
C LYS A 107 28.83 4.20 -1.23
N SER A 108 29.30 3.08 -1.76
CA SER A 108 28.56 2.31 -2.79
C SER A 108 27.21 1.79 -2.29
N ILE A 109 27.14 1.29 -1.06
CA ILE A 109 25.86 0.82 -0.47
C ILE A 109 24.89 2.00 -0.30
N PHE A 110 25.38 3.15 0.17
CA PHE A 110 24.53 4.32 0.39
C PHE A 110 23.98 4.86 -0.94
N GLU A 111 24.80 4.93 -1.99
CA GLU A 111 24.36 5.32 -3.34
C GLU A 111 23.24 4.40 -3.87
N ILE A 112 23.36 3.08 -3.68
CA ILE A 112 22.32 2.11 -4.07
C ILE A 112 21.04 2.33 -3.25
N CYS A 113 21.15 2.52 -1.94
CA CYS A 113 20.00 2.75 -1.07
C CYS A 113 19.28 4.06 -1.38
N GLU A 114 20.01 5.10 -1.75
CA GLU A 114 19.46 6.37 -2.22
C GLU A 114 18.72 6.19 -3.55
N GLN A 115 19.39 5.58 -4.55
CA GLN A 115 18.86 5.37 -5.88
C GLN A 115 17.59 4.51 -5.88
N TYR A 116 17.52 3.49 -5.01
CA TYR A 116 16.42 2.53 -4.95
C TYR A 116 15.59 2.66 -3.66
N SER A 117 15.57 3.85 -3.06
CA SER A 117 14.88 4.12 -1.79
C SER A 117 13.38 3.75 -1.77
N GLU A 118 12.70 3.81 -2.92
CA GLU A 118 11.29 3.42 -3.07
C GLU A 118 11.04 1.91 -2.93
N ILE A 119 12.05 1.06 -3.12
CA ILE A 119 11.91 -0.40 -3.10
C ILE A 119 11.88 -0.95 -1.66
N PHE A 120 12.54 -0.28 -0.73
CA PHE A 120 12.59 -0.73 0.66
C PHE A 120 11.21 -0.64 1.32
N HIS A 121 10.88 -1.54 2.23
CA HIS A 121 9.67 -1.41 3.03
C HIS A 121 10.02 -0.89 4.43
N LEU A 122 9.49 0.27 4.79
CA LEU A 122 9.66 0.87 6.12
C LEU A 122 8.41 0.68 6.96
N GLU A 123 8.57 0.69 8.29
CA GLU A 123 7.43 0.66 9.20
C GLU A 123 6.51 1.86 8.92
N GLY A 124 5.23 1.55 8.70
CA GLY A 124 4.18 2.50 8.32
C GLY A 124 3.91 2.57 6.82
N ASP A 125 4.76 1.98 5.97
CA ASP A 125 4.51 1.94 4.54
C ASP A 125 3.33 1.03 4.21
N ARG A 126 2.58 1.38 3.16
CA ARG A 126 1.52 0.52 2.64
C ARG A 126 2.14 -0.62 1.85
N LEU A 127 1.73 -1.85 2.16
CA LEU A 127 2.15 -3.01 1.37
C LEU A 127 1.50 -2.96 -0.02
N THR A 128 2.34 -3.00 -1.06
CA THR A 128 1.92 -3.07 -2.46
C THR A 128 1.81 -4.53 -2.89
N PHE A 129 1.35 -4.75 -4.12
CA PHE A 129 1.14 -6.09 -4.67
C PHE A 129 1.51 -6.13 -6.15
N THR A 130 1.84 -7.32 -6.64
CA THR A 130 2.19 -7.55 -8.04
C THR A 130 0.96 -7.80 -8.91
N ASN A 131 1.09 -7.51 -10.20
CA ASN A 131 0.17 -7.94 -11.25
C ASN A 131 0.73 -9.11 -12.10
N ALA A 132 1.94 -9.59 -11.80
CA ALA A 132 2.62 -10.63 -12.57
C ALA A 132 2.12 -12.05 -12.25
N ALA A 133 1.43 -12.23 -11.13
CA ALA A 133 0.82 -13.50 -10.75
C ALA A 133 -0.47 -13.27 -9.97
N GLU A 134 -1.36 -14.25 -10.04
CA GLU A 134 -2.55 -14.36 -9.21
C GLU A 134 -2.59 -15.78 -8.63
N HIS A 135 -2.97 -15.89 -7.36
CA HIS A 135 -3.15 -17.18 -6.70
C HIS A 135 -4.59 -17.68 -6.89
N VAL A 136 -4.72 -18.94 -7.33
CA VAL A 136 -6.00 -19.62 -7.52
C VAL A 136 -6.00 -20.90 -6.69
N ILE A 137 -7.05 -21.11 -5.91
CA ILE A 137 -7.26 -22.30 -5.11
C ILE A 137 -8.23 -23.22 -5.86
N ASN A 138 -7.69 -24.29 -6.44
CA ASN A 138 -8.49 -25.30 -7.11
C ASN A 138 -8.88 -26.41 -6.14
N LEU A 139 -10.17 -26.71 -6.03
CA LEU A 139 -10.69 -27.78 -5.18
C LEU A 139 -10.84 -29.10 -5.94
N ASN A 140 -10.88 -30.21 -5.21
CA ASN A 140 -11.33 -31.49 -5.73
C ASN A 140 -12.78 -31.38 -6.27
N VAL A 141 -13.20 -32.32 -7.11
CA VAL A 141 -14.55 -32.28 -7.71
C VAL A 141 -15.63 -32.40 -6.62
N ASN A 142 -16.73 -31.65 -6.76
CA ASN A 142 -17.95 -31.68 -5.93
C ASN A 142 -17.75 -31.38 -4.43
N GLN A 143 -16.82 -30.49 -4.07
CA GLN A 143 -16.63 -30.11 -2.66
C GLN A 143 -17.73 -29.16 -2.17
N GLN A 144 -18.23 -29.44 -0.97
CA GLN A 144 -19.16 -28.58 -0.25
C GLN A 144 -18.39 -27.63 0.66
N PRO A 145 -18.97 -26.47 1.04
CA PRO A 145 -18.35 -25.56 2.00
C PRO A 145 -18.02 -26.22 3.33
N ILE A 146 -16.80 -25.98 3.81
CA ILE A 146 -16.34 -26.49 5.11
C ILE A 146 -16.45 -25.36 6.14
N TYR A 147 -17.27 -25.59 7.17
CA TYR A 147 -17.38 -24.70 8.32
C TYR A 147 -16.71 -25.32 9.55
N GLN A 148 -15.60 -24.73 10.00
CA GLN A 148 -14.95 -25.06 11.25
C GLN A 148 -15.25 -23.98 12.29
N ARG A 149 -15.64 -24.37 13.52
CA ARG A 149 -15.94 -23.42 14.59
C ARG A 149 -14.68 -22.64 15.00
N PRO A 150 -14.75 -21.31 15.20
CA PRO A 150 -13.64 -20.53 15.72
C PRO A 150 -13.14 -21.07 17.07
N TYR A 151 -11.82 -21.01 17.28
CA TYR A 151 -11.24 -21.38 18.57
C TYR A 151 -11.59 -20.37 19.67
N ARG A 152 -11.66 -20.85 20.91
CA ARG A 152 -11.75 -19.97 22.08
C ARG A 152 -10.40 -19.32 22.31
N LEU A 153 -10.34 -18.01 22.11
CA LEU A 153 -9.13 -17.21 22.30
C LEU A 153 -9.23 -16.41 23.62
N PRO A 154 -8.14 -16.33 24.42
CA PRO A 154 -8.11 -15.54 25.64
C PRO A 154 -8.48 -14.07 25.41
N HIS A 155 -9.20 -13.46 26.36
CA HIS A 155 -9.57 -12.04 26.28
C HIS A 155 -8.36 -11.10 26.15
N SER A 156 -7.22 -11.45 26.75
CA SER A 156 -5.98 -10.69 26.64
C SER A 156 -5.44 -10.58 25.21
N GLN A 157 -5.85 -11.48 24.31
CA GLN A 157 -5.42 -11.52 22.92
C GLN A 157 -6.38 -10.79 21.97
N GLN A 158 -7.59 -10.44 22.42
CA GLN A 158 -8.61 -9.87 21.54
C GLN A 158 -8.23 -8.48 21.00
N SER A 159 -7.55 -7.67 21.81
CA SER A 159 -7.07 -6.34 21.39
C SER A 159 -6.01 -6.44 20.30
N GLU A 160 -5.04 -7.35 20.46
CA GLU A 160 -3.99 -7.61 19.48
C GLU A 160 -4.58 -8.12 18.16
N ILE A 161 -5.52 -9.07 18.23
CA ILE A 161 -6.21 -9.60 17.05
C ILE A 161 -6.95 -8.48 16.34
N LYS A 162 -7.72 -7.65 17.07
CA LYS A 162 -8.45 -6.53 16.47
C LYS A 162 -7.49 -5.58 15.76
N GLN A 163 -6.40 -5.19 16.42
CA GLN A 163 -5.41 -4.29 15.82
C GLN A 163 -4.79 -4.85 14.54
N GLN A 164 -4.47 -6.15 14.51
CA GLN A 164 -3.90 -6.78 13.31
C GLN A 164 -4.95 -6.92 12.19
N LEU A 165 -6.20 -7.27 12.51
CA LEU A 165 -7.28 -7.34 11.53
C LEU A 165 -7.58 -5.96 10.92
N ASP A 166 -7.67 -4.91 11.74
CA ASP A 166 -7.89 -3.53 11.27
C ASP A 166 -6.76 -3.10 10.30
N LYS A 167 -5.50 -3.46 10.60
CA LYS A 167 -4.36 -3.20 9.71
C LYS A 167 -4.43 -4.00 8.41
N MET A 168 -4.83 -5.27 8.48
CA MET A 168 -4.97 -6.13 7.30
C MET A 168 -6.10 -5.64 6.40
N GLU A 169 -7.22 -5.19 6.97
CA GLU A 169 -8.35 -4.63 6.23
C GLU A 169 -7.98 -3.29 5.58
N GLN A 170 -7.38 -2.36 6.33
CA GLN A 170 -6.87 -1.08 5.79
C GLN A 170 -5.82 -1.28 4.69
N GLY A 171 -4.98 -2.31 4.84
CA GLY A 171 -4.00 -2.72 3.84
C GLY A 171 -4.61 -3.38 2.59
N GLY A 172 -5.90 -3.74 2.62
CA GLY A 172 -6.55 -4.48 1.54
C GLY A 172 -6.08 -5.93 1.41
N ILE A 173 -5.62 -6.53 2.52
CA ILE A 173 -5.22 -7.94 2.62
C ILE A 173 -6.46 -8.82 2.82
N ILE A 174 -7.40 -8.35 3.64
CA ILE A 174 -8.70 -8.99 3.90
C ILE A 174 -9.83 -8.01 3.63
N GLU A 175 -11.05 -8.54 3.51
CA GLU A 175 -12.29 -7.76 3.45
C GLU A 175 -13.44 -8.54 4.11
N PRO A 176 -14.52 -7.85 4.52
CA PRO A 176 -15.71 -8.52 5.05
C PRO A 176 -16.29 -9.54 4.08
N SER A 177 -16.74 -10.68 4.61
CA SER A 177 -17.25 -11.80 3.81
C SER A 177 -18.62 -12.27 4.31
N SER A 178 -19.39 -12.88 3.41
CA SER A 178 -20.61 -13.64 3.71
C SER A 178 -20.49 -15.11 3.27
N SER A 179 -19.26 -15.60 3.12
CA SER A 179 -18.96 -16.95 2.64
C SER A 179 -19.57 -18.03 3.54
N PRO A 180 -20.00 -19.16 2.97
CA PRO A 180 -20.39 -20.34 3.74
C PRO A 180 -19.18 -21.10 4.32
N TRP A 181 -17.96 -20.80 3.89
CA TRP A 181 -16.73 -21.41 4.43
C TRP A 181 -16.31 -20.72 5.72
N ASN A 182 -15.65 -21.46 6.60
CA ASN A 182 -15.02 -20.84 7.76
C ASN A 182 -13.82 -21.65 8.27
N ALA A 183 -12.65 -21.03 8.28
CA ALA A 183 -11.45 -21.52 8.95
C ALA A 183 -11.29 -20.83 10.32
N PRO A 184 -10.75 -21.51 11.34
CA PRO A 184 -10.53 -20.91 12.65
C PRO A 184 -9.21 -20.12 12.68
N LEU A 185 -9.21 -19.00 13.40
CA LEU A 185 -8.05 -18.14 13.62
C LEU A 185 -7.26 -18.58 14.86
N LEU A 186 -5.93 -18.53 14.77
CA LEU A 186 -4.97 -18.77 15.84
C LEU A 186 -4.05 -17.55 15.99
N LEU A 187 -3.62 -17.29 17.22
CA LEU A 187 -2.60 -16.29 17.51
C LEU A 187 -1.32 -17.00 17.96
N VAL A 188 -0.25 -16.85 17.18
CA VAL A 188 1.04 -17.52 17.43
C VAL A 188 2.07 -16.49 17.87
N LYS A 189 2.83 -16.79 18.94
CA LYS A 189 3.96 -15.96 19.36
C LYS A 189 5.10 -16.06 18.34
N LYS A 190 5.60 -14.93 17.87
CA LYS A 190 6.88 -14.83 17.15
C LYS A 190 8.01 -15.03 18.16
N LYS A 191 9.17 -15.53 17.70
CA LYS A 191 10.39 -15.56 18.51
C LYS A 191 10.69 -14.13 19.00
N LEU A 192 11.28 -14.02 20.19
CA LEU A 192 11.65 -12.72 20.76
C LEU A 192 12.58 -11.99 19.76
N ASP A 193 12.15 -10.83 19.31
CA ASP A 193 13.02 -9.95 18.53
C ASP A 193 14.14 -9.41 19.46
N ALA A 194 15.22 -8.88 18.89
CA ALA A 194 16.35 -8.31 19.65
C ALA A 194 15.96 -7.20 20.65
N SER A 195 14.75 -6.66 20.54
CA SER A 195 14.14 -5.68 21.45
C SER A 195 13.41 -6.29 22.67
N GLY A 196 13.35 -7.61 22.80
CA GLY A 196 12.74 -8.31 23.94
C GLY A 196 11.21 -8.26 23.98
N LYS A 197 10.54 -7.70 22.95
CA LYS A 197 9.08 -7.60 22.90
C LYS A 197 8.47 -8.85 22.25
N GLU A 198 7.53 -9.49 22.95
CA GLU A 198 6.72 -10.57 22.35
C GLU A 198 5.86 -9.97 21.22
N LYS A 199 6.10 -10.41 19.98
CA LYS A 199 5.20 -10.12 18.84
C LYS A 199 4.30 -11.32 18.60
N PHE A 200 3.07 -11.07 18.18
CA PHE A 200 2.13 -12.11 17.78
C PHE A 200 1.87 -12.06 16.29
N ARG A 201 1.54 -13.20 15.68
CA ARG A 201 1.05 -13.30 14.30
C ARG A 201 -0.30 -13.99 14.29
N ILE A 202 -1.24 -13.42 13.55
CA ILE A 202 -2.46 -14.11 13.13
C ILE A 202 -2.07 -15.23 12.16
N VAL A 203 -2.61 -16.42 12.40
CA VAL A 203 -2.47 -17.61 11.55
C VAL A 203 -3.87 -18.17 11.34
N ILE A 204 -4.27 -18.40 10.09
CA ILE A 204 -5.54 -19.05 9.79
C ILE A 204 -5.30 -20.53 9.55
N ASP A 205 -6.04 -21.37 10.25
CA ASP A 205 -5.89 -22.81 10.14
C ASP A 205 -6.60 -23.35 8.89
N PHE A 206 -5.92 -23.28 7.75
CA PHE A 206 -6.41 -23.82 6.48
C PHE A 206 -6.24 -25.33 6.35
N ARG A 207 -5.97 -26.10 7.41
CA ARG A 207 -5.76 -27.56 7.29
C ARG A 207 -6.94 -28.28 6.63
N ALA A 208 -8.18 -27.92 6.96
CA ALA A 208 -9.36 -28.55 6.36
C ALA A 208 -9.53 -28.15 4.88
N LEU A 209 -9.28 -26.88 4.55
CA LEU A 209 -9.24 -26.41 3.15
C LEU A 209 -8.16 -27.16 2.36
N ASN A 210 -6.95 -27.25 2.91
CA ASN A 210 -5.79 -27.89 2.29
C ASN A 210 -6.01 -29.39 1.98
N GLN A 211 -6.87 -30.08 2.73
CA GLN A 211 -7.23 -31.48 2.46
C GLN A 211 -8.07 -31.63 1.18
N VAL A 212 -8.89 -30.62 0.86
CA VAL A 212 -9.78 -30.63 -0.31
C VAL A 212 -9.23 -29.83 -1.50
N THR A 213 -8.14 -29.09 -1.31
CA THR A 213 -7.39 -28.41 -2.39
C THR A 213 -6.58 -29.40 -3.22
N LEU A 214 -6.69 -29.30 -4.54
CA LEU A 214 -5.88 -30.03 -5.51
C LEU A 214 -4.39 -29.74 -5.30
N ASN A 215 -3.57 -30.78 -5.42
CA ASN A 215 -2.13 -30.62 -5.31
C ASN A 215 -1.61 -29.83 -6.52
N GLU A 216 -0.78 -28.84 -6.26
CA GLU A 216 -0.02 -28.13 -7.28
C GLU A 216 1.44 -28.14 -6.87
N PHE A 217 2.28 -28.74 -7.71
CA PHE A 217 3.70 -28.86 -7.47
C PHE A 217 4.45 -27.94 -8.42
N HIS A 218 5.28 -27.08 -7.85
CA HIS A 218 6.32 -26.35 -8.58
C HIS A 218 7.67 -26.76 -7.97
N PRO A 219 8.70 -27.04 -8.77
CA PRO A 219 10.00 -27.45 -8.24
C PRO A 219 10.56 -26.37 -7.32
N LEU A 220 10.88 -26.75 -6.09
CA LEU A 220 11.68 -25.91 -5.21
C LEU A 220 13.16 -26.20 -5.48
N PRO A 221 14.02 -25.17 -5.53
CA PRO A 221 15.43 -25.37 -5.76
C PRO A 221 16.06 -26.19 -4.62
N ASN A 222 17.01 -27.06 -5.00
CA ASN A 222 17.67 -27.97 -4.07
C ASN A 222 18.68 -27.20 -3.22
N ILE A 223 18.52 -27.27 -1.89
CA ILE A 223 19.40 -26.59 -0.93
C ILE A 223 20.86 -27.02 -1.08
N THR A 224 21.14 -28.29 -1.39
CA THR A 224 22.52 -28.76 -1.56
C THR A 224 23.18 -28.12 -2.78
N GLU A 225 22.46 -28.05 -3.90
CA GLU A 225 22.94 -27.38 -5.11
C GLU A 225 23.15 -25.88 -4.86
N ILE A 226 22.23 -25.24 -4.11
CA ILE A 226 22.37 -23.86 -3.65
C ILE A 226 23.70 -23.67 -2.90
N LEU A 227 24.00 -24.53 -1.93
CA LEU A 227 25.22 -24.43 -1.13
C LEU A 227 26.50 -24.66 -1.95
N ASP A 228 26.47 -25.59 -2.91
CA ASP A 228 27.62 -25.87 -3.78
C ASP A 228 27.95 -24.67 -4.68
N HIS A 229 26.93 -23.98 -5.21
CA HIS A 229 27.11 -22.74 -5.98
C HIS A 229 27.68 -21.59 -5.12
N LEU A 230 27.22 -21.47 -3.88
CA LEU A 230 27.66 -20.43 -2.95
C LEU A 230 29.10 -20.65 -2.46
N GLY A 231 29.58 -21.89 -2.36
CA GLY A 231 30.90 -22.22 -1.82
C GLY A 231 32.09 -21.61 -2.56
N GLN A 232 31.91 -21.15 -3.80
CA GLN A 232 32.95 -20.46 -4.58
C GLN A 232 32.90 -18.93 -4.49
N CYS A 233 31.95 -18.38 -3.75
CA CYS A 233 31.69 -16.95 -3.67
C CYS A 233 32.20 -16.38 -2.34
N GLN A 234 32.55 -15.09 -2.33
CA GLN A 234 33.09 -14.41 -1.15
C GLN A 234 32.16 -13.30 -0.65
N LEU A 235 31.31 -12.76 -1.53
CA LEU A 235 30.38 -11.69 -1.22
C LEU A 235 28.96 -12.18 -1.42
N PHE A 236 28.11 -11.89 -0.43
CA PHE A 236 26.71 -12.29 -0.41
C PHE A 236 25.84 -11.09 0.01
N SER A 237 24.69 -10.95 -0.63
CA SER A 237 23.62 -10.06 -0.21
C SER A 237 22.33 -10.87 -0.14
N VAL A 238 21.57 -10.69 0.93
CA VAL A 238 20.31 -11.40 1.15
C VAL A 238 19.19 -10.36 1.19
N ILE A 239 18.17 -10.56 0.34
CA ILE A 239 16.97 -9.74 0.29
C ILE A 239 15.82 -10.58 0.84
N ASP A 240 15.17 -10.05 1.87
CA ASP A 240 13.96 -10.60 2.50
C ASP A 240 12.75 -9.75 2.06
N LEU A 241 11.71 -10.40 1.53
CA LEU A 241 10.53 -9.70 1.05
C LEU A 241 9.58 -9.35 2.21
N ALA A 242 9.18 -8.09 2.29
CA ALA A 242 8.23 -7.64 3.30
C ALA A 242 6.85 -8.31 3.13
N SER A 243 6.53 -9.27 4.00
CA SER A 243 5.27 -10.03 3.95
C SER A 243 4.98 -10.58 2.54
N GLY A 244 5.97 -11.22 1.91
CA GLY A 244 5.98 -11.61 0.50
C GLY A 244 4.66 -12.21 0.00
N PHE A 245 4.12 -13.22 0.69
CA PHE A 245 2.84 -13.86 0.35
C PHE A 245 1.69 -12.87 0.10
N TYR A 246 1.54 -11.83 0.94
CA TYR A 246 0.46 -10.85 0.80
C TYR A 246 0.63 -9.92 -0.40
N GLN A 247 1.78 -9.94 -1.08
CA GLN A 247 2.00 -9.18 -2.31
C GLN A 247 1.41 -9.88 -3.54
N ILE A 248 0.93 -11.12 -3.43
CA ILE A 248 0.25 -11.82 -4.53
C ILE A 248 -1.28 -11.70 -4.35
N PRO A 249 -2.02 -11.17 -5.35
CA PRO A 249 -3.48 -11.15 -5.31
C PRO A 249 -4.06 -12.58 -5.30
N LEU A 250 -5.19 -12.74 -4.61
CA LEU A 250 -6.00 -13.94 -4.65
C LEU A 250 -7.15 -13.75 -5.64
N SER A 251 -7.38 -14.74 -6.50
CA SER A 251 -8.48 -14.70 -7.47
C SER A 251 -9.82 -14.53 -6.79
N GLU A 252 -10.74 -13.81 -7.41
CA GLU A 252 -12.08 -13.56 -6.86
C GLU A 252 -12.82 -14.85 -6.52
N SER A 253 -12.71 -15.86 -7.39
CA SER A 253 -13.28 -17.19 -7.20
C SER A 253 -12.71 -17.95 -5.99
N SER A 254 -11.51 -17.61 -5.54
CA SER A 254 -10.83 -18.28 -4.43
C SER A 254 -11.06 -17.58 -3.09
N ARG A 255 -11.50 -16.32 -3.08
CA ARG A 255 -11.62 -15.51 -1.85
C ARG A 255 -12.52 -16.18 -0.82
N GLU A 256 -13.74 -16.56 -1.22
CA GLU A 256 -14.71 -17.17 -0.31
C GLU A 256 -14.18 -18.43 0.40
N LEU A 257 -13.31 -19.20 -0.26
CA LEU A 257 -12.71 -20.42 0.30
C LEU A 257 -11.80 -20.15 1.51
N THR A 258 -11.29 -18.92 1.59
CA THR A 258 -10.35 -18.48 2.62
C THR A 258 -11.03 -17.81 3.81
N ALA A 259 -12.36 -17.87 3.86
CA ALA A 259 -13.13 -17.16 4.86
C ALA A 259 -12.85 -17.66 6.28
N PHE A 260 -12.86 -16.72 7.24
CA PHE A 260 -12.63 -16.98 8.65
C PHE A 260 -13.42 -16.00 9.51
N SER A 261 -13.69 -16.40 10.75
CA SER A 261 -14.43 -15.56 11.71
C SER A 261 -13.56 -15.19 12.89
N ALA A 262 -13.60 -13.92 13.27
CA ALA A 262 -12.90 -13.38 14.43
C ALA A 262 -13.63 -12.16 14.99
N ASN A 263 -13.65 -12.00 16.31
CA ASN A 263 -14.25 -10.84 17.00
C ASN A 263 -15.67 -10.47 16.52
N ASN A 264 -16.54 -11.49 16.34
CA ASN A 264 -17.91 -11.33 15.84
C ASN A 264 -18.04 -10.76 14.42
N ALA A 265 -16.97 -10.81 13.64
CA ALA A 265 -16.96 -10.45 12.23
C ALA A 265 -16.48 -11.64 11.38
N HIS A 266 -16.82 -11.58 10.10
CA HIS A 266 -16.48 -12.60 9.12
C HIS A 266 -15.74 -11.95 7.96
N TYR A 267 -14.60 -12.52 7.60
CA TYR A 267 -13.68 -11.97 6.61
C TYR A 267 -13.23 -13.04 5.65
N HIS A 268 -12.76 -12.64 4.48
CA HIS A 268 -11.96 -13.50 3.61
C HIS A 268 -10.72 -12.74 3.12
N PHE A 269 -9.76 -13.46 2.54
CA PHE A 269 -8.57 -12.84 1.98
C PHE A 269 -8.80 -12.29 0.57
N ARG A 270 -8.13 -11.19 0.28
CA ARG A 270 -7.92 -10.66 -1.09
C ARG A 270 -6.51 -10.96 -1.61
N ARG A 271 -5.62 -11.38 -0.72
CA ARG A 271 -4.21 -11.68 -0.97
C ARG A 271 -3.88 -13.09 -0.55
N MET A 272 -2.88 -13.69 -1.18
CA MET A 272 -2.43 -15.02 -0.82
C MET A 272 -1.90 -15.04 0.62
N ALA A 273 -2.28 -16.05 1.40
CA ALA A 273 -1.77 -16.26 2.77
C ALA A 273 -0.79 -17.44 2.80
N MET A 274 0.09 -17.47 3.80
CA MET A 274 1.18 -18.46 3.90
C MET A 274 0.66 -19.88 4.17
N GLU A 275 -0.49 -20.01 4.84
CA GLU A 275 -1.01 -21.27 5.35
C GLU A 275 -1.75 -22.11 4.30
N MET A 276 -1.93 -21.59 3.08
CA MET A 276 -2.59 -22.33 2.00
C MET A 276 -1.59 -23.27 1.32
N LYS A 277 -2.04 -24.50 1.04
CA LYS A 277 -1.22 -25.60 0.54
C LYS A 277 -0.43 -25.29 -0.73
N THR A 278 -1.02 -24.54 -1.65
CA THR A 278 -0.44 -24.24 -2.97
C THR A 278 0.23 -22.86 -3.04
N SER A 279 0.20 -22.09 -1.95
CA SER A 279 0.86 -20.78 -1.86
C SER A 279 2.36 -20.85 -2.17
N PRO A 280 3.15 -21.79 -1.59
CA PRO A 280 4.59 -21.86 -1.87
C PRO A 280 4.88 -22.13 -3.36
N SER A 281 4.09 -23.00 -4.00
CA SER A 281 4.24 -23.30 -5.44
C SER A 281 3.97 -22.08 -6.32
N THR A 282 2.92 -21.32 -6.00
CA THR A 282 2.60 -20.07 -6.72
C THR A 282 3.70 -19.03 -6.52
N PHE A 283 4.20 -18.90 -5.29
CA PHE A 283 5.26 -17.95 -4.96
C PHE A 283 6.56 -18.28 -5.69
N GLN A 284 7.03 -19.53 -5.61
CA GLN A 284 8.26 -19.94 -6.29
C GLN A 284 8.15 -19.74 -7.80
N ARG A 285 7.01 -20.09 -8.42
CA ARG A 285 6.79 -19.86 -9.85
C ARG A 285 6.86 -18.39 -10.24
N LEU A 286 6.30 -17.49 -9.42
CA LEU A 286 6.44 -16.05 -9.63
C LEU A 286 7.91 -15.64 -9.61
N MET A 287 8.65 -16.07 -8.59
CA MET A 287 10.06 -15.71 -8.43
C MET A 287 10.93 -16.23 -9.58
N ASP A 288 10.71 -17.47 -10.00
CA ASP A 288 11.41 -18.08 -11.14
C ASP A 288 11.17 -17.30 -12.44
N ASN A 289 9.96 -16.78 -12.64
CA ASN A 289 9.62 -15.97 -13.80
C ASN A 289 10.25 -14.57 -13.73
N VAL A 290 10.17 -13.89 -12.57
CA VAL A 290 10.68 -12.53 -12.39
C VAL A 290 12.21 -12.47 -12.51
N LEU A 291 12.90 -13.48 -11.99
CA LEU A 291 14.37 -13.55 -11.95
C LEU A 291 14.92 -14.53 -12.99
N SER A 292 14.10 -14.86 -13.99
CA SER A 292 14.49 -15.71 -15.11
C SER A 292 15.73 -15.16 -15.82
N GLY A 293 16.68 -16.04 -16.11
CA GLY A 293 17.95 -15.69 -16.76
C GLY A 293 19.06 -15.20 -15.84
N ILE A 294 18.79 -15.00 -14.54
CA ILE A 294 19.83 -14.68 -13.54
C ILE A 294 19.90 -15.66 -12.37
N ILE A 295 18.87 -16.48 -12.16
CA ILE A 295 18.87 -17.60 -11.21
C ILE A 295 19.98 -18.59 -11.59
N GLY A 296 20.78 -18.99 -10.61
CA GLY A 296 21.92 -19.90 -10.78
C GLY A 296 23.16 -19.25 -11.42
N ILE A 297 23.08 -17.97 -11.80
CA ILE A 297 24.21 -17.21 -12.37
C ILE A 297 24.67 -16.11 -11.40
N LYS A 298 23.74 -15.30 -10.91
CA LYS A 298 24.01 -14.17 -10.00
C LYS A 298 23.19 -14.21 -8.72
N CYS A 299 22.07 -14.92 -8.73
CA CYS A 299 21.24 -15.07 -7.54
C CYS A 299 20.68 -16.49 -7.43
N LEU A 300 20.24 -16.82 -6.23
CA LEU A 300 19.46 -18.00 -5.89
C LEU A 300 18.21 -17.50 -5.19
N VAL A 301 17.10 -18.20 -5.39
CA VAL A 301 15.80 -17.77 -4.84
C VAL A 301 15.13 -18.98 -4.23
N TYR A 302 14.73 -18.85 -2.98
CA TYR A 302 13.96 -19.86 -2.28
C TYR A 302 12.79 -19.16 -1.59
N LEU A 303 11.59 -19.28 -2.18
CA LEU A 303 10.40 -18.55 -1.73
C LEU A 303 10.70 -17.05 -1.54
N ASP A 304 10.52 -16.53 -0.32
CA ASP A 304 10.72 -15.12 0.04
C ASP A 304 12.21 -14.72 0.18
N ASP A 305 13.14 -15.67 0.17
CA ASP A 305 14.57 -15.42 0.35
C ASP A 305 15.30 -15.34 -0.99
N ILE A 306 15.88 -14.18 -1.30
CA ILE A 306 16.73 -13.99 -2.48
C ILE A 306 18.18 -13.81 -2.01
N ILE A 307 19.06 -14.70 -2.46
CA ILE A 307 20.50 -14.64 -2.18
C ILE A 307 21.22 -14.21 -3.46
N ILE A 308 21.82 -13.04 -3.45
CA ILE A 308 22.72 -12.55 -4.49
C ILE A 308 24.14 -12.85 -4.06
N TYR A 309 24.97 -13.36 -4.98
CA TYR A 309 26.35 -13.72 -4.68
C TYR A 309 27.31 -13.24 -5.77
N ALA A 310 28.54 -12.98 -5.36
CA ALA A 310 29.61 -12.59 -6.27
C ALA A 310 30.94 -13.25 -5.88
N LYS A 311 31.75 -13.50 -6.91
CA LYS A 311 33.18 -13.76 -6.76
C LYS A 311 33.88 -12.41 -6.59
N ASN A 312 34.87 -12.37 -5.70
CA ASN A 312 35.70 -11.19 -5.46
C ASN A 312 36.59 -10.90 -6.67
#